data_AF-A0A941ZBC5-F1
#
_entry.id   AF-A0A941ZBC5-F1
#
_cell.length_a   1.000
_cell.length_b   1.000
_cell.length_c   1.000
_cell.angle_alpha   90.00
_cell.angle_beta   90.00
_cell.angle_gamma   90.00
#
_symmetry.space_group_name_H-M   'P 1'
#
loop_
_entity.id
_entity.type
_entity.pdbx_description
1 polymer ?
#
loop_
_entity_poly.entity_id
_entity_poly.type
_entity_poly.pdbx_seq_one_letter_code
_entity_poly.pdbx_strand_id
1 'polypeptide(L)'
;MFRKVLLMIMAGICAGSAIASDDFGLLKSERLGALHIDMPAASVRRATECTFKRGPEKWWGADGAYHQEWVSKPCGLTLGMVASKKGGRQKVESIAVASPARLVTQRGIRIGSSEPEVERAYGRYRDAEASVKGENFVAGSVFGGLMFRFEAGQVSQIFLGAAAE
;
A
#
# COMPACT_ATOMS: atom_id res chain seq x y z
N MET A 1 5.72 -33.10 65.44
CA MET A 1 4.48 -33.61 64.82
C MET A 1 3.87 -32.48 63.98
N PHE A 2 3.94 -32.64 62.66
CA PHE A 2 3.26 -31.92 61.56
C PHE A 2 3.00 -30.40 61.64
N ARG A 3 3.71 -29.62 60.80
CA ARG A 3 3.23 -28.32 60.31
C ARG A 3 3.35 -28.25 58.77
N LYS A 4 2.23 -28.59 58.13
CA LYS A 4 1.63 -28.07 56.89
C LYS A 4 2.54 -27.37 55.85
N VAL A 5 2.78 -28.10 54.76
CA VAL A 5 2.57 -27.75 53.33
C VAL A 5 2.41 -26.25 52.98
N LEU A 6 3.25 -25.76 52.06
CA LEU A 6 2.79 -24.96 50.92
C LEU A 6 3.72 -25.15 49.71
N LEU A 7 3.17 -25.78 48.67
CA LEU A 7 3.75 -25.97 47.35
C LEU A 7 3.50 -24.68 46.55
N MET A 8 4.55 -24.02 46.05
CA MET A 8 4.41 -22.93 45.07
C MET A 8 4.84 -23.44 43.70
N ILE A 9 3.86 -23.83 42.89
CA ILE A 9 3.98 -23.97 41.45
C ILE A 9 3.60 -22.62 40.86
N MET A 10 4.51 -21.98 40.12
CA MET A 10 4.16 -20.92 39.18
C MET A 10 4.94 -21.15 37.89
N ALA A 11 4.21 -21.64 36.90
CA ALA A 11 4.64 -21.83 35.53
C ALA A 11 4.84 -20.46 34.85
N GLY A 12 6.07 -20.14 34.48
CA GLY A 12 6.38 -19.01 33.60
C GLY A 12 6.18 -19.40 32.14
N ILE A 13 4.93 -19.37 31.67
CA ILE A 13 4.63 -19.38 30.24
C ILE A 13 5.07 -18.00 29.71
N CYS A 14 6.26 -17.92 29.11
CA CYS A 14 6.58 -16.82 28.21
C CYS A 14 5.76 -17.03 26.94
N ALA A 15 4.54 -16.49 26.94
CA ALA A 15 3.78 -16.29 25.73
C ALA A 15 4.60 -15.38 24.81
N GLY A 16 5.22 -15.97 23.78
CA GLY A 16 5.70 -15.20 22.66
C GLY A 16 4.52 -14.40 22.13
N SER A 17 4.59 -13.08 22.25
CA SER A 17 3.63 -12.19 21.63
C SER A 17 3.62 -12.49 20.14
N ALA A 18 2.53 -13.09 19.66
CA ALA A 18 2.23 -13.14 18.26
C ALA A 18 2.27 -11.70 17.73
N ILE A 19 3.23 -11.38 16.86
CA ILE A 19 3.18 -10.16 16.04
C ILE A 19 2.13 -10.43 14.96
N ALA A 20 0.87 -10.42 15.37
CA ALA A 20 -0.28 -10.36 14.49
C ALA A 20 -0.87 -8.97 14.68
N SER A 21 -0.38 -7.99 13.91
CA SER A 21 -1.05 -6.71 13.65
C SER A 21 -0.07 -5.76 12.95
N ASP A 22 -0.19 -5.61 11.63
CA ASP A 22 -0.60 -4.33 11.01
C ASP A 22 -0.66 -4.42 9.46
N ASP A 23 -1.22 -5.51 8.91
CA ASP A 23 -1.15 -5.81 7.45
C ASP A 23 -1.71 -4.66 6.58
N PHE A 24 -2.69 -3.91 7.10
CA PHE A 24 -3.28 -2.74 6.44
C PHE A 24 -2.73 -1.40 6.93
N GLY A 25 -1.98 -1.35 8.03
CA GLY A 25 -1.48 -0.08 8.55
C GLY A 25 -0.45 0.57 7.65
N LEU A 26 0.34 -0.24 6.92
CA LEU A 26 1.21 0.31 5.87
C LEU A 26 0.35 0.99 4.78
N LEU A 27 -0.67 0.31 4.26
CA LEU A 27 -1.57 0.86 3.23
C LEU A 27 -2.19 2.21 3.66
N LYS A 28 -2.64 2.31 4.92
CA LYS A 28 -3.31 3.52 5.43
C LYS A 28 -2.35 4.64 5.80
N SER A 29 -1.13 4.33 6.23
CA SER A 29 -0.16 5.35 6.68
C SER A 29 0.75 5.87 5.57
N GLU A 30 1.03 5.03 4.56
CA GLU A 30 1.95 5.31 3.48
C GLU A 30 1.43 6.43 2.56
N ARG A 31 2.38 7.13 1.93
CA ARG A 31 2.11 8.24 1.01
C ARG A 31 3.04 8.19 -0.19
N LEU A 32 2.55 8.67 -1.32
CA LEU A 32 3.36 8.98 -2.50
C LEU A 32 3.32 10.49 -2.71
N GLY A 33 4.35 11.17 -2.22
CA GLY A 33 4.31 12.63 -1.99
C GLY A 33 3.18 12.97 -1.00
N ALA A 34 2.26 13.84 -1.41
CA ALA A 34 1.08 14.18 -0.60
C ALA A 34 -0.10 13.21 -0.78
N LEU A 35 -0.07 12.35 -1.81
CA LEU A 35 -1.18 11.44 -2.13
C LEU A 35 -1.22 10.25 -1.17
N HIS A 36 -2.44 9.80 -0.83
CA HIS A 36 -2.67 8.66 0.06
C HIS A 36 -4.05 8.04 -0.18
N ILE A 37 -4.24 6.82 0.32
CA ILE A 37 -5.52 6.11 0.30
C ILE A 37 -6.59 6.88 1.09
N ASP A 38 -7.84 6.76 0.67
CA ASP A 38 -9.02 7.49 1.18
C ASP A 38 -8.96 9.01 1.01
N MET A 39 -7.97 9.55 0.32
CA MET A 39 -7.93 10.98 -0.01
C MET A 39 -9.18 11.38 -0.81
N PRO A 40 -9.95 12.40 -0.38
CA PRO A 40 -11.09 12.88 -1.16
C PRO A 40 -10.64 13.41 -2.53
N ALA A 41 -11.42 13.13 -3.57
CA ALA A 41 -11.15 13.58 -4.93
C ALA A 41 -10.91 15.11 -5.04
N ALA A 42 -11.60 15.91 -4.23
CA ALA A 42 -11.44 17.35 -4.17
C ALA A 42 -10.08 17.82 -3.61
N SER A 43 -9.37 16.94 -2.89
CA SER A 43 -8.04 17.21 -2.32
C SER A 43 -6.90 16.84 -3.26
N VAL A 44 -7.14 15.96 -4.24
CA VAL A 44 -6.11 15.50 -5.20
C VAL A 44 -5.46 16.67 -5.93
N ARG A 45 -6.26 17.65 -6.37
CA ARG A 45 -5.75 18.86 -7.07
C ARG A 45 -4.85 19.75 -6.21
N ARG A 46 -4.89 19.61 -4.88
CA ARG A 46 -3.98 20.32 -3.97
C ARG A 46 -2.73 19.50 -3.64
N ALA A 47 -2.83 18.18 -3.78
CA ALA A 47 -1.72 17.26 -3.53
C ALA A 47 -0.76 17.15 -4.73
N THR A 48 -1.20 17.54 -5.93
CA THR A 48 -0.39 17.52 -7.14
C THR A 48 -0.88 18.52 -8.18
N GLU A 49 0.05 19.05 -8.98
CA GLU A 49 -0.23 19.92 -10.12
C GLU A 49 -0.64 19.13 -11.38
N CYS A 50 -0.71 17.81 -11.28
CA CYS A 50 -1.08 16.95 -12.40
C CYS A 50 -2.51 17.18 -12.87
N THR A 51 -2.68 17.24 -14.19
CA THR A 51 -4.00 17.20 -14.83
C THR A 51 -4.35 15.77 -15.17
N PHE A 52 -5.57 15.35 -14.82
CA PHE A 52 -6.05 13.99 -15.02
C PHE A 52 -7.12 13.91 -16.09
N LYS A 53 -7.00 12.90 -16.95
CA LYS A 53 -8.10 12.41 -17.78
C LYS A 53 -8.87 11.36 -16.98
N ARG A 54 -10.18 11.57 -16.80
CA ARG A 54 -11.05 10.62 -16.09
C ARG A 54 -11.62 9.61 -17.09
N GLY A 55 -11.57 8.33 -16.73
CA GLY A 55 -12.25 7.26 -17.43
C GLY A 55 -13.75 7.22 -17.12
N PRO A 56 -14.49 6.23 -17.64
CA PRO A 56 -15.89 6.02 -17.27
C PRO A 56 -15.99 5.46 -15.84
N GLU A 57 -17.06 5.83 -15.13
CA GLU A 57 -17.44 5.14 -13.89
C GLU A 57 -18.01 3.75 -14.21
N LYS A 58 -17.58 2.73 -13.48
CA LYS A 58 -18.01 1.34 -13.64
C LYS A 58 -18.48 0.80 -12.30
N TRP A 59 -19.64 0.15 -12.28
CA TRP A 59 -20.10 -0.60 -11.11
C TRP A 59 -19.32 -1.91 -11.01
N TRP A 60 -18.73 -2.16 -9.84
CA TRP A 60 -18.06 -3.40 -9.53
C TRP A 60 -18.93 -4.17 -8.54
N GLY A 61 -19.39 -5.35 -8.96
CA GLY A 61 -20.30 -6.16 -8.15
C GLY A 61 -19.63 -6.84 -6.97
N ALA A 62 -18.30 -6.98 -6.99
CA ALA A 62 -17.54 -7.66 -5.96
C ALA A 62 -17.56 -6.90 -4.63
N ASP A 63 -17.43 -5.57 -4.68
CA ASP A 63 -17.40 -4.71 -3.49
C ASP A 63 -18.64 -3.80 -3.36
N GLY A 64 -19.49 -3.79 -4.40
CA GLY A 64 -20.70 -2.98 -4.41
C GLY A 64 -20.41 -1.48 -4.52
N ALA A 65 -19.38 -1.09 -5.28
CA ALA A 65 -19.03 0.31 -5.48
C ALA A 65 -18.85 0.70 -6.96
N TYR A 66 -18.75 2.01 -7.18
CA TYR A 66 -18.45 2.60 -8.48
C TYR A 66 -16.98 3.02 -8.52
N HIS A 67 -16.25 2.45 -9.48
CA HIS A 67 -14.82 2.69 -9.69
C HIS A 67 -14.60 3.54 -10.94
N GLN A 68 -13.55 4.33 -10.92
CA GLN A 68 -13.12 5.13 -12.06
C GLN A 68 -11.61 5.31 -12.02
N GLU A 69 -10.99 5.19 -13.18
CA GLU A 69 -9.56 5.47 -13.32
C GLU A 69 -9.33 6.94 -13.69
N TRP A 70 -8.40 7.60 -13.01
CA TRP A 70 -7.93 8.95 -13.34
C TRP A 70 -6.46 8.87 -13.76
N VAL A 71 -6.17 9.20 -15.01
CA VAL A 71 -4.83 9.04 -15.60
C VAL A 71 -4.19 10.39 -15.92
N SER A 72 -2.95 10.58 -15.48
CA SER A 72 -2.09 11.70 -15.87
C SER A 72 -0.79 11.16 -16.47
N LYS A 73 -0.78 10.98 -17.79
CA LYS A 73 0.42 10.50 -18.51
C LYS A 73 1.63 11.43 -18.36
N PRO A 74 1.50 12.78 -18.47
CA PRO A 74 2.65 13.67 -18.29
C PRO A 74 3.30 13.58 -16.91
N CYS A 75 2.54 13.14 -15.90
CA CYS A 75 3.02 12.92 -14.55
C CYS A 75 3.38 11.47 -14.23
N GLY A 76 3.13 10.52 -15.13
CA GLY A 76 3.31 9.09 -14.86
C GLY A 76 2.45 8.59 -13.69
N LEU A 77 1.24 9.12 -13.52
CA LEU A 77 0.39 8.87 -12.36
C LEU A 77 -1.00 8.37 -12.79
N THR A 78 -1.45 7.28 -12.16
CA THR A 78 -2.81 6.76 -12.27
C THR A 78 -3.41 6.62 -10.88
N LEU A 79 -4.66 7.05 -10.71
CA LEU A 79 -5.42 6.90 -9.47
C LEU A 79 -6.65 6.03 -9.74
N GLY A 80 -6.86 5.02 -8.91
CA GLY A 80 -8.17 4.37 -8.76
C GLY A 80 -9.03 5.20 -7.83
N MET A 81 -10.27 5.46 -8.24
CA MET A 81 -11.22 6.29 -7.52
C MET A 81 -12.51 5.53 -7.27
N VAL A 82 -12.97 5.52 -6.02
CA VAL A 82 -14.15 4.76 -5.60
C VAL A 82 -15.23 5.64 -4.99
N ALA A 83 -16.50 5.31 -5.25
CA ALA A 83 -17.67 5.90 -4.61
C ALA A 83 -18.76 4.85 -4.40
N SER A 84 -19.54 4.97 -3.31
CA SER A 84 -20.65 4.05 -3.02
C SER A 84 -21.88 4.21 -3.94
N LYS A 85 -21.91 5.26 -4.77
CA LYS A 85 -22.98 5.51 -5.74
C LYS A 85 -22.44 6.20 -6.98
N LYS A 86 -23.13 6.01 -8.10
CA LYS A 86 -22.83 6.67 -9.38
C LYS A 86 -22.84 8.19 -9.21
N GLY A 87 -21.83 8.87 -9.72
CA GLY A 87 -21.64 10.32 -9.58
C GLY A 87 -21.46 10.80 -8.14
N GLY A 88 -21.16 9.89 -7.20
CA GLY A 88 -20.95 10.19 -5.79
C GLY A 88 -19.63 10.93 -5.52
N ARG A 89 -19.43 11.33 -4.25
CA ARG A 89 -18.13 11.84 -3.81
C ARG A 89 -17.11 10.71 -3.82
N GLN A 90 -16.12 10.80 -4.69
CA GLN A 90 -15.08 9.81 -4.80
C GLN A 90 -13.93 10.05 -3.81
N LYS A 91 -13.24 8.97 -3.49
CA LYS A 91 -11.96 8.95 -2.77
C LYS A 91 -10.96 8.06 -3.50
N VAL A 92 -9.67 8.27 -3.25
CA VAL A 92 -8.59 7.46 -3.80
C VAL A 92 -8.62 6.06 -3.15
N GLU A 93 -8.63 5.02 -3.96
CA GLU A 93 -8.52 3.62 -3.51
C GLU A 93 -7.16 3.00 -3.86
N SER A 94 -6.53 3.47 -4.92
CA SER A 94 -5.22 3.03 -5.36
C SER A 94 -4.45 4.14 -6.04
N ILE A 95 -3.12 4.04 -5.97
CA ILE A 95 -2.18 4.98 -6.56
C ILE A 95 -1.12 4.17 -7.29
N ALA A 96 -0.99 4.36 -8.59
CA ALA A 96 0.07 3.79 -9.40
C ALA A 96 0.96 4.90 -9.95
N VAL A 97 2.28 4.77 -9.77
CA VAL A 97 3.27 5.67 -10.34
C VAL A 97 4.27 4.89 -11.19
N ALA A 98 4.63 5.48 -12.33
CA ALA A 98 5.66 5.00 -13.24
C ALA A 98 6.39 6.22 -13.82
N SER A 99 7.46 6.02 -14.60
CA SER A 99 8.13 7.12 -15.30
C SER A 99 7.11 7.95 -16.13
N PRO A 100 7.15 9.29 -16.11
CA PRO A 100 8.18 10.17 -15.55
C PRO A 100 7.91 10.69 -14.11
N ALA A 101 7.10 9.99 -13.31
CA ALA A 101 6.72 10.44 -11.97
C ALA A 101 7.94 10.73 -11.08
N ARG A 102 7.88 11.84 -10.33
CA ARG A 102 8.88 12.24 -9.33
C ARG A 102 8.41 12.04 -7.89
N LEU A 103 7.28 11.36 -7.73
CA LEU A 103 6.73 11.07 -6.42
C LEU A 103 7.65 10.11 -5.66
N VAL A 104 7.72 10.32 -4.35
CA VAL A 104 8.58 9.58 -3.44
C VAL A 104 7.70 8.99 -2.34
N THR A 105 7.98 7.76 -1.93
CA THR A 105 7.35 7.16 -0.76
C THR A 105 7.80 7.87 0.52
N GLN A 106 7.12 7.65 1.66
CA GLN A 106 7.56 8.22 2.94
C GLN A 106 8.97 7.77 3.34
N ARG A 107 9.43 6.63 2.82
CA ARG A 107 10.75 6.06 3.10
C ARG A 107 11.77 6.29 1.99
N GLY A 108 11.51 7.25 1.11
CA GLY A 108 12.51 7.74 0.15
C GLY A 108 12.59 6.96 -1.17
N ILE A 109 11.71 5.99 -1.41
CA ILE A 109 11.72 5.20 -2.65
C ILE A 109 10.96 5.93 -3.75
N ARG A 110 11.52 5.91 -4.95
CA ARG A 110 10.98 6.54 -6.17
C ARG A 110 11.30 5.68 -7.40
N ILE A 111 10.69 6.02 -8.54
CA ILE A 111 11.07 5.44 -9.82
C ILE A 111 12.59 5.57 -10.05
N GLY A 112 13.24 4.49 -10.45
CA GLY A 112 14.69 4.37 -10.62
C GLY A 112 15.48 3.97 -9.38
N SER A 113 14.86 3.86 -8.20
CA SER A 113 15.54 3.33 -7.01
C SER A 113 15.90 1.86 -7.22
N SER A 114 16.99 1.39 -6.65
CA SER A 114 17.43 -0.01 -6.75
C SER A 114 16.62 -0.94 -5.82
N GLU A 115 16.52 -2.22 -6.17
CA GLU A 115 15.90 -3.24 -5.32
C GLU A 115 16.50 -3.29 -3.89
N PRO A 116 17.83 -3.23 -3.69
CA PRO A 116 18.41 -3.15 -2.34
C PRO A 116 17.99 -1.91 -1.52
N GLU A 117 17.70 -0.77 -2.17
CA GLU A 117 17.13 0.39 -1.47
C GLU A 117 15.71 0.09 -0.97
N VAL A 118 14.89 -0.58 -1.78
CA VAL A 118 13.54 -1.02 -1.40
C VAL A 118 13.61 -1.99 -0.22
N GLU A 119 14.46 -3.01 -0.30
CA GLU A 119 14.62 -3.99 0.78
C GLU A 119 15.05 -3.33 2.10
N ARG A 120 15.98 -2.35 2.06
CA ARG A 120 16.37 -1.61 3.26
C ARG A 120 15.23 -0.78 3.85
N ALA A 121 14.43 -0.13 2.98
CA ALA A 121 13.35 0.73 3.42
C ALA A 121 12.12 -0.05 3.94
N TYR A 122 11.78 -1.16 3.29
CA TYR A 122 10.52 -1.87 3.48
C TYR A 122 10.66 -3.34 3.87
N GLY A 123 11.87 -3.87 4.04
CA GLY A 123 12.14 -5.28 4.34
C GLY A 123 11.34 -5.85 5.52
N ARG A 124 11.07 -5.04 6.54
CA ARG A 124 10.26 -5.44 7.70
C ARG A 124 8.80 -5.76 7.38
N TYR A 125 8.32 -5.32 6.23
CA TYR A 125 6.94 -5.50 5.74
C TYR A 125 6.86 -6.52 4.61
N ARG A 126 7.97 -7.16 4.24
CA ARG A 126 8.04 -8.01 3.05
C ARG A 126 7.09 -9.19 3.18
N ASP A 127 6.19 -9.31 2.23
CA ASP A 127 5.49 -10.57 1.95
C ASP A 127 6.45 -11.49 1.20
N ALA A 128 6.90 -12.56 1.86
CA ALA A 128 7.89 -13.45 1.27
C ALA A 128 7.31 -14.30 0.12
N GLU A 129 6.02 -14.60 0.15
CA GLU A 129 5.35 -15.44 -0.83
C GLU A 129 4.98 -14.64 -2.09
N ALA A 130 4.60 -13.38 -1.92
CA ALA A 130 4.24 -12.50 -3.03
C ALA A 130 5.42 -11.74 -3.66
N SER A 131 6.64 -11.84 -3.09
CA SER A 131 7.82 -11.12 -3.57
C SER A 131 8.84 -12.03 -4.27
N VAL A 132 9.13 -11.73 -5.53
CA VAL A 132 10.08 -12.43 -6.39
C VAL A 132 11.28 -11.53 -6.68
N LYS A 133 12.46 -11.98 -6.26
CA LYS A 133 13.72 -11.22 -6.39
C LYS A 133 13.99 -10.84 -7.85
N GLY A 134 14.32 -9.58 -8.09
CA GLY A 134 14.57 -9.02 -9.42
C GLY A 134 13.31 -8.70 -10.24
N GLU A 135 12.13 -9.08 -9.77
CA GLU A 135 10.86 -8.86 -10.47
C GLU A 135 9.93 -7.93 -9.69
N ASN A 136 9.64 -8.24 -8.43
CA ASN A 136 8.76 -7.43 -7.60
C ASN A 136 9.08 -7.53 -6.10
N PHE A 137 8.61 -6.52 -5.37
CA PHE A 137 8.64 -6.50 -3.90
C PHE A 137 7.26 -6.08 -3.40
N VAL A 138 6.67 -6.86 -2.49
CA VAL A 138 5.39 -6.57 -1.85
C VAL A 138 5.64 -6.25 -0.38
N ALA A 139 5.32 -5.03 0.04
CA ALA A 139 5.30 -4.59 1.42
C ALA A 139 3.83 -4.58 1.90
N GLY A 140 3.47 -5.39 2.89
CA GLY A 140 2.08 -5.64 3.28
C GLY A 140 1.56 -6.91 2.60
N SER A 141 0.45 -6.82 1.86
CA SER A 141 -0.09 -7.96 1.08
C SER A 141 -0.60 -7.51 -0.28
N VAL A 142 -0.81 -8.44 -1.22
CA VAL A 142 -1.45 -8.14 -2.52
C VAL A 142 -2.89 -7.61 -2.41
N PHE A 143 -3.57 -7.87 -1.28
CA PHE A 143 -4.91 -7.37 -0.97
C PHE A 143 -4.89 -5.98 -0.32
N GLY A 144 -3.71 -5.46 0.01
CA GLY A 144 -3.55 -4.16 0.62
C GLY A 144 -2.12 -3.92 1.02
N GLY A 145 -1.43 -3.04 0.29
CA GLY A 145 -0.04 -2.74 0.59
C GLY A 145 0.61 -1.82 -0.42
N LEU A 146 1.93 -1.80 -0.36
CA LEU A 146 2.80 -1.06 -1.27
C LEU A 146 3.64 -2.06 -2.06
N MET A 147 3.52 -2.03 -3.38
CA MET A 147 4.18 -2.95 -4.28
C MET A 147 5.12 -2.19 -5.21
N PHE A 148 6.27 -2.79 -5.48
CA PHE A 148 7.28 -2.31 -6.40
C PHE A 148 7.45 -3.33 -7.51
N ARG A 149 7.50 -2.87 -8.76
CA ARG A 149 7.98 -3.68 -9.89
C ARG A 149 9.37 -3.23 -10.26
N PHE A 150 10.23 -4.18 -10.58
CA PHE A 150 11.60 -3.93 -11.02
C PHE A 150 11.77 -4.23 -12.50
N GLU A 151 12.54 -3.38 -13.19
CA GLU A 151 13.08 -3.63 -14.52
C GLU A 151 14.56 -3.25 -14.49
N ALA A 152 15.43 -4.11 -15.01
CA ALA A 152 16.88 -3.92 -14.97
C ALA A 152 17.43 -3.58 -13.56
N GLY A 153 16.84 -4.18 -12.51
CA GLY A 153 17.24 -3.99 -11.11
C GLY A 153 16.80 -2.66 -10.48
N GLN A 154 15.96 -1.89 -11.16
CA GLN A 154 15.45 -0.59 -10.70
C GLN A 154 13.93 -0.56 -10.66
N VAL A 155 13.36 0.20 -9.73
CA VAL A 155 11.92 0.41 -9.60
C VAL A 155 11.37 1.06 -10.88
N SER A 156 10.57 0.32 -11.64
CA SER A 156 9.87 0.80 -12.82
C SER A 156 8.43 1.27 -12.51
N GLN A 157 7.83 0.70 -11.46
CA GLN A 157 6.50 1.05 -10.99
C GLN A 157 6.40 0.95 -9.46
N ILE A 158 5.63 1.84 -8.86
CA ILE A 158 5.18 1.74 -7.47
C ILE A 158 3.66 1.76 -7.47
N PHE A 159 3.05 0.85 -6.72
CA PHE A 159 1.60 0.76 -6.54
C PHE A 159 1.26 0.74 -5.05
N LEU A 160 0.33 1.58 -4.62
CA LEU A 160 -0.23 1.59 -3.26
C LEU A 160 -1.73 1.32 -3.39
N GLY A 161 -2.22 0.20 -2.86
CA GLY A 161 -3.62 -0.22 -3.03
C GLY A 161 -3.82 -1.73 -2.81
N ALA A 162 -4.99 -2.22 -3.21
CA ALA A 162 -5.25 -3.64 -3.43
C ALA A 162 -4.99 -3.96 -4.91
N ALA A 163 -4.16 -4.97 -5.19
CA ALA A 163 -3.81 -5.38 -6.55
C ALA A 163 -4.54 -6.65 -7.00
N ALA A 164 -5.05 -7.42 -6.04
CA ALA A 164 -5.94 -8.55 -6.27
C ALA A 164 -7.37 -8.13 -5.90
N GLU A 165 -8.22 -7.99 -6.90
CA GLU A 165 -9.66 -7.69 -6.82
C GLU A 165 -10.46 -8.65 -7.71
#